data_AF-A0A7C7C645-F1
#
_entry.id   AF-A0A7C7C645-F1
#
_cell.length_a   1.000
_cell.length_b   1.000
_cell.length_c   1.000
_cell.angle_alpha   90.00
_cell.angle_beta   90.00
_cell.angle_gamma   90.00
#
_symmetry.space_group_name_H-M   'P 1'
#
loop_
_entity.id
_entity.type
_entity.pdbx_description
1 polymer ?
#
loop_
_entity_poly.entity_id
_entity_poly.type
_entity_poly.pdbx_seq_one_letter_code
_entity_poly.pdbx_strand_id
1 'polypeptide(L)'
;MKWFKHDTDANMDAKLQEVMLDYGLEGYGLYWYCIELIAQRVNGDNLTFELEHDCRIIARNTGSTPQKVEQMMKSFINLGLLNAEDGHVFCLKLALRCDDFTAKAVRRKGIKTLSNQSVGVSPSLSDFVPLEEEEEVRSKKKEKEVRAVKDYSYIDEGFEYWWSQYPSPRRRNKPACKLKFRNKCKGFDEKQVEEFVNKLCYDVSEKVKLVDDIKFMQTTEPYLNKEAYNDE
;
A
#
# COMPACT_ATOMS: atom_id res chain seq x y z
N MET A 1 7.21 -7.08 14.81
CA MET A 1 6.26 -6.16 15.45
C MET A 1 5.35 -7.03 16.28
N LYS A 2 4.84 -6.58 17.42
CA LYS A 2 4.16 -7.50 18.36
C LYS A 2 2.76 -7.90 17.90
N TRP A 3 2.07 -7.02 17.18
CA TRP A 3 0.72 -7.25 16.67
C TRP A 3 0.47 -6.35 15.46
N PHE A 4 -0.34 -6.82 14.51
CA PHE A 4 -0.87 -6.03 13.39
C PHE A 4 -2.40 -6.09 13.40
N LYS A 5 -3.05 -5.10 12.79
CA LYS A 5 -4.52 -5.10 12.64
C LYS A 5 -4.92 -6.15 11.62
N HIS A 6 -5.81 -7.07 12.01
CA HIS A 6 -6.42 -8.03 11.10
C HIS A 6 -7.86 -7.59 10.81
N ASP A 7 -8.22 -7.50 9.52
CA ASP A 7 -9.57 -7.10 9.11
C ASP A 7 -10.55 -8.24 9.39
N THR A 8 -11.70 -7.95 9.98
CA THR A 8 -12.70 -8.97 10.38
C THR A 8 -13.36 -9.66 9.18
N ASP A 9 -13.35 -8.99 8.04
CA ASP A 9 -13.91 -9.41 6.76
C ASP A 9 -12.82 -9.80 5.75
N ALA A 10 -11.59 -10.05 6.20
CA ALA A 10 -10.49 -10.36 5.29
C ALA A 10 -10.73 -11.62 4.45
N ASN A 11 -11.53 -12.57 4.94
CA ASN A 11 -11.94 -13.72 4.16
C ASN A 11 -12.77 -13.31 2.93
N MET A 12 -13.50 -12.20 2.95
CA MET A 12 -14.33 -11.72 1.85
C MET A 12 -13.57 -10.84 0.84
N ASP A 13 -12.27 -10.58 1.06
CA ASP A 13 -11.45 -9.87 0.09
C ASP A 13 -11.40 -10.65 -1.23
N ALA A 14 -11.62 -9.95 -2.35
CA ALA A 14 -11.74 -10.58 -3.66
C ALA A 14 -10.51 -11.40 -4.05
N LYS A 15 -9.30 -10.95 -3.70
CA LYS A 15 -8.07 -11.67 -4.02
C LYS A 15 -7.91 -12.91 -3.13
N LEU A 16 -8.32 -12.82 -1.86
CA LEU A 16 -8.32 -13.97 -0.96
C LEU A 16 -9.44 -14.97 -1.29
N GLN A 17 -10.54 -14.54 -1.89
CA GLN A 17 -11.54 -15.43 -2.46
C GLN A 17 -10.98 -16.22 -3.65
N GLU A 18 -10.21 -15.61 -4.56
CA GLU A 18 -9.53 -16.33 -5.64
C GLU A 18 -8.55 -17.38 -5.09
N VAL A 19 -7.75 -17.03 -4.07
CA VAL A 19 -6.89 -18.01 -3.36
C VAL A 19 -7.71 -19.16 -2.79
N MET A 20 -8.87 -18.86 -2.21
CA MET A 20 -9.73 -19.87 -1.60
C MET A 20 -10.40 -20.77 -2.65
N LEU A 21 -10.65 -20.27 -3.86
CA LEU A 21 -11.14 -21.07 -4.98
C LEU A 21 -10.08 -22.06 -5.49
N ASP A 22 -8.83 -21.62 -5.61
CA ASP A 22 -7.75 -22.43 -6.17
C ASP A 22 -7.13 -23.40 -5.16
N TYR A 23 -6.99 -22.98 -3.90
CA TYR A 23 -6.20 -23.68 -2.88
C TYR A 23 -6.97 -23.93 -1.57
N GLY A 24 -8.22 -23.49 -1.46
CA GLY A 24 -9.03 -23.66 -0.25
C GLY A 24 -8.44 -22.97 0.97
N LEU A 25 -8.75 -23.51 2.15
CA LEU A 25 -8.25 -22.98 3.43
C LEU A 25 -6.74 -23.11 3.60
N GLU A 26 -6.10 -24.04 2.86
CA GLU A 26 -4.64 -24.19 2.89
C GLU A 26 -3.95 -22.96 2.30
N GLY A 27 -4.40 -22.48 1.14
CA GLY A 27 -3.86 -21.26 0.54
C GLY A 27 -4.15 -20.02 1.40
N TYR A 28 -5.38 -19.92 1.92
CA TYR A 28 -5.75 -18.83 2.83
C TYR A 28 -4.86 -18.81 4.08
N GLY A 29 -4.69 -19.96 4.73
CA GLY A 29 -3.84 -20.10 5.91
C GLY A 29 -2.37 -19.82 5.60
N LEU A 30 -1.88 -20.30 4.45
CA LEU A 30 -0.51 -20.05 4.00
C LEU A 30 -0.23 -18.56 3.81
N TYR A 31 -1.14 -17.82 3.18
CA TYR A 31 -1.00 -16.37 3.02
C TYR A 31 -0.83 -15.68 4.38
N TRP A 32 -1.71 -15.97 5.34
CA TRP A 32 -1.60 -15.38 6.69
C TRP A 32 -0.33 -15.80 7.42
N TYR A 33 0.10 -17.05 7.27
CA TYR A 33 1.35 -17.52 7.81
C TYR A 33 2.56 -16.73 7.25
N CYS A 34 2.57 -16.43 5.95
CA CYS A 34 3.58 -15.55 5.35
C CYS A 34 3.53 -14.14 5.94
N ILE A 35 2.34 -13.56 6.13
CA ILE A 35 2.18 -12.24 6.76
C ILE A 35 2.72 -12.24 8.21
N GLU A 36 2.48 -13.30 8.96
CA GLU A 36 2.99 -13.47 10.32
C GLU A 36 4.52 -13.52 10.35
N LEU A 37 5.14 -14.29 9.44
CA LEU A 37 6.60 -14.37 9.32
C LEU A 37 7.22 -13.00 9.01
N ILE A 38 6.63 -12.25 8.08
CA ILE A 38 7.06 -10.88 7.77
C ILE A 38 6.90 -10.00 9.01
N ALA A 39 5.71 -10.00 9.62
CA ALA A 39 5.38 -9.16 10.76
C ALA A 39 6.34 -9.42 11.94
N GLN A 40 6.72 -10.66 12.23
CA GLN A 40 7.63 -10.97 13.33
C GLN A 40 8.97 -10.22 13.22
N ARG A 41 9.48 -10.02 12.00
CA ARG A 41 10.76 -9.36 11.74
C ARG A 41 10.72 -7.83 11.77
N VAL A 42 9.55 -7.23 11.50
CA VAL A 42 9.43 -5.75 11.43
C VAL A 42 9.61 -5.11 12.81
N ASN A 43 10.57 -4.22 13.00
CA ASN A 43 10.75 -3.51 14.27
C ASN A 43 11.22 -2.07 14.01
N GLY A 44 11.53 -1.31 15.08
CA GLY A 44 11.94 0.09 14.94
C GLY A 44 13.16 0.31 14.03
N ASP A 45 14.01 -0.71 13.84
CA ASP A 45 15.23 -0.66 13.05
C ASP A 45 15.15 -1.46 11.74
N ASN A 46 14.26 -2.44 11.67
CA ASN A 46 13.98 -3.24 10.48
C ASN A 46 12.56 -2.97 9.95
N LEU A 47 12.45 -2.23 8.85
CA LEU A 47 11.18 -1.82 8.22
C LEU A 47 11.14 -2.24 6.74
N THR A 48 11.69 -3.40 6.41
CA THR A 48 11.74 -3.93 5.03
C THR A 48 10.44 -4.60 4.59
N PHE A 49 9.69 -5.17 5.54
CA PHE A 49 8.48 -5.96 5.25
C PHE A 49 8.73 -7.15 4.31
N GLU A 50 9.93 -7.71 4.38
CA GLU A 50 10.41 -8.82 3.55
C GLU A 50 10.07 -10.19 4.17
N LEU A 51 9.77 -11.16 3.30
CA LEU A 51 9.68 -12.56 3.63
C LEU A 51 11.03 -13.25 3.32
N GLU A 52 11.87 -13.38 4.35
CA GLU A 52 13.19 -14.01 4.25
C GLU A 52 13.14 -15.56 4.19
N HIS A 53 11.99 -16.16 4.51
CA HIS A 53 11.87 -17.61 4.63
C HIS A 53 11.67 -18.26 3.26
N ASP A 54 12.46 -19.31 2.97
CA ASP A 54 12.32 -20.06 1.74
C ASP A 54 11.09 -20.99 1.75
N CYS A 55 10.72 -21.47 0.55
CA CYS A 55 9.58 -22.36 0.38
C CYS A 55 9.73 -23.69 1.15
N ARG A 56 10.97 -24.14 1.45
CA ARG A 56 11.23 -25.39 2.17
C ARG A 56 10.86 -25.27 3.64
N ILE A 57 11.25 -24.17 4.28
CA ILE A 57 10.93 -23.87 5.67
C ILE A 57 9.41 -23.70 5.82
N ILE A 58 8.80 -22.92 4.92
CA ILE A 58 7.36 -22.67 4.94
C ILE A 58 6.59 -23.99 4.76
N ALA A 59 6.94 -24.80 3.76
CA ALA A 59 6.31 -26.10 3.52
C ALA A 59 6.39 -27.04 4.72
N ARG A 60 7.56 -27.11 5.36
CA ARG A 60 7.75 -27.91 6.58
C ARG A 60 6.83 -27.45 7.71
N ASN A 61 6.67 -26.15 7.90
CA ASN A 61 5.91 -25.60 9.01
C ASN A 61 4.39 -25.65 8.79
N THR A 62 3.94 -25.61 7.54
CA THR A 62 2.51 -25.67 7.19
C THR A 62 2.02 -27.07 6.81
N GLY A 63 2.92 -28.06 6.74
CA GLY A 63 2.56 -29.43 6.35
C GLY A 63 2.26 -29.57 4.85
N SER A 64 2.86 -28.72 4.01
CA SER A 64 2.71 -28.73 2.56
C SER A 64 4.00 -29.19 1.85
N THR A 65 4.04 -29.16 0.53
CA THR A 65 5.26 -29.45 -0.25
C THR A 65 5.92 -28.17 -0.74
N PRO A 66 7.26 -28.11 -0.89
CA PRO A 66 7.94 -26.92 -1.40
C PRO A 66 7.40 -26.44 -2.75
N GLN A 67 7.09 -27.37 -3.65
CA GLN A 67 6.54 -27.07 -4.99
C GLN A 67 5.16 -26.44 -4.89
N LYS A 68 4.31 -26.94 -4.00
CA LYS A 68 2.95 -26.42 -3.82
C LYS A 68 2.97 -25.05 -3.14
N VAL A 69 3.85 -24.86 -2.15
CA VAL A 69 4.10 -23.55 -1.54
C VAL A 69 4.60 -22.56 -2.59
N GLU A 70 5.56 -22.94 -3.43
CA GLU A 70 6.06 -22.08 -4.49
C GLU A 70 4.94 -21.67 -5.48
N GLN A 71 4.08 -22.62 -5.88
CA GLN A 71 2.92 -22.33 -6.72
C GLN A 71 1.95 -21.33 -6.05
N MET A 72 1.64 -21.53 -4.78
CA MET A 72 0.78 -20.61 -4.02
C MET A 72 1.42 -19.22 -3.87
N MET A 73 2.73 -19.16 -3.60
CA MET A 73 3.49 -17.90 -3.50
C MET A 73 3.46 -17.12 -4.82
N LYS A 74 3.67 -17.80 -5.96
CA LYS A 74 3.52 -17.21 -7.29
C LYS A 74 2.11 -16.67 -7.51
N SER A 75 1.08 -17.40 -7.10
CA SER A 75 -0.31 -16.93 -7.16
C SER A 75 -0.54 -15.68 -6.30
N PHE A 76 0.01 -15.62 -5.07
CA PHE A 76 -0.10 -14.44 -4.21
C PHE A 76 0.54 -13.19 -4.82
N ILE A 77 1.68 -13.35 -5.49
CA ILE A 77 2.35 -12.26 -6.22
C ILE A 77 1.50 -11.81 -7.41
N ASN A 78 1.02 -12.76 -8.23
CA ASN A 78 0.18 -12.48 -9.40
C ASN A 78 -1.13 -11.77 -9.03
N LEU A 79 -1.75 -12.18 -7.91
CA LEU A 79 -2.94 -11.53 -7.38
C LEU A 79 -2.63 -10.17 -6.74
N GLY A 80 -1.37 -9.79 -6.54
CA GLY A 80 -0.96 -8.56 -5.86
C GLY A 80 -1.35 -8.54 -4.38
N LEU A 81 -1.29 -9.71 -3.74
CA LEU A 81 -1.32 -9.91 -2.29
C LEU A 81 0.08 -9.70 -1.70
N LEU A 82 1.09 -10.20 -2.40
CA LEU A 82 2.51 -9.96 -2.13
C LEU A 82 3.16 -9.22 -3.30
N ASN A 83 4.29 -8.59 -3.03
CA ASN A 83 5.14 -7.92 -4.01
C ASN A 83 6.43 -8.74 -4.18
N ALA A 84 6.98 -8.78 -5.38
CA ALA A 84 8.29 -9.37 -5.63
C ALA A 84 9.15 -8.36 -6.40
N GLU A 85 10.37 -8.16 -5.94
CA GLU A 85 11.37 -7.26 -6.53
C GLU A 85 12.76 -7.86 -6.29
N ASP A 86 13.58 -7.96 -7.34
CA ASP A 86 14.96 -8.46 -7.27
C ASP A 86 15.14 -9.83 -6.56
N GLY A 87 14.17 -10.74 -6.70
CA GLY A 87 14.21 -12.06 -6.07
C GLY A 87 13.79 -12.07 -4.59
N HIS A 88 13.39 -10.93 -4.05
CA HIS A 88 12.86 -10.77 -2.70
C HIS A 88 11.35 -10.60 -2.73
N VAL A 89 10.66 -11.13 -1.71
CA VAL A 89 9.21 -11.06 -1.58
C VAL A 89 8.84 -10.16 -0.41
N PHE A 90 7.90 -9.25 -0.61
CA PHE A 90 7.51 -8.23 0.37
C PHE A 90 5.98 -8.15 0.53
N CYS A 91 5.53 -7.63 1.67
CA CYS A 91 4.14 -7.20 1.85
C CYS A 91 4.07 -5.74 2.31
N LEU A 92 4.10 -4.81 1.35
CA LEU A 92 4.06 -3.38 1.65
C LEU A 92 2.72 -2.94 2.28
N LYS A 93 1.63 -3.64 1.95
CA LYS A 93 0.30 -3.41 2.56
C LYS A 93 0.28 -3.65 4.07
N LEU A 94 1.22 -4.43 4.60
CA LEU A 94 1.33 -4.66 6.04
C LEU A 94 1.74 -3.39 6.79
N ALA A 95 2.47 -2.46 6.14
CA ALA A 95 2.84 -1.17 6.73
C ALA A 95 1.61 -0.33 7.14
N LEU A 96 0.49 -0.48 6.42
CA LEU A 96 -0.79 0.19 6.72
C LEU A 96 -1.51 -0.42 7.93
N ARG A 97 -1.15 -1.66 8.29
CA ARG A 97 -1.75 -2.44 9.39
C ARG A 97 -0.87 -2.49 10.63
N CYS A 98 0.23 -1.74 10.64
CA CYS A 98 1.14 -1.64 11.77
C CYS A 98 0.47 -1.08 13.04
N ASP A 99 1.01 -1.47 14.20
CA ASP A 99 0.72 -0.83 15.48
C ASP A 99 1.22 0.62 15.50
N ASP A 100 0.73 1.42 16.45
CA ASP A 100 1.08 2.85 16.52
C ASP A 100 2.58 3.10 16.66
N PHE A 101 3.31 2.19 17.33
CA PHE A 101 4.76 2.31 17.49
C PHE A 101 5.49 2.09 16.16
N THR A 102 5.20 0.99 15.45
CA THR A 102 5.84 0.68 14.16
C THR A 102 5.38 1.67 13.10
N ALA A 103 4.12 2.10 13.10
CA ALA A 103 3.62 3.15 12.20
C ALA A 103 4.38 4.48 12.41
N LYS A 104 4.69 4.86 13.65
CA LYS A 104 5.55 6.03 13.95
C LYS A 104 7.00 5.81 13.48
N ALA A 105 7.52 4.58 13.49
CA ALA A 105 8.84 4.29 12.96
C ALA A 105 8.87 4.39 11.43
N VAL A 106 7.88 3.80 10.74
CA VAL A 106 7.69 3.91 9.29
C VAL A 106 7.56 5.36 8.84
N ARG A 107 6.76 6.18 9.54
CA ARG A 107 6.64 7.61 9.21
C ARG A 107 7.91 8.42 9.39
N ARG A 108 8.78 8.03 10.32
CA ARG A 108 10.04 8.75 10.62
C ARG A 108 11.19 8.31 9.74
N LYS A 109 11.31 7.00 9.50
CA LYS A 109 12.47 6.39 8.82
C LYS A 109 12.17 6.01 7.36
N GLY A 110 10.91 6.06 6.93
CA GLY A 110 10.47 5.49 5.67
C GLY A 110 10.38 3.96 5.71
N ILE A 111 9.81 3.38 4.66
CA ILE A 111 9.98 1.95 4.37
C ILE A 111 11.38 1.80 3.81
N LYS A 112 12.16 0.87 4.37
CA LYS A 112 13.50 0.58 3.86
C LYS A 112 13.36 -0.38 2.68
N THR A 113 13.37 0.15 1.46
CA THR A 113 13.70 -0.67 0.30
C THR A 113 15.18 -1.05 0.42
N LEU A 114 15.50 -2.34 0.29
CA LEU A 114 16.89 -2.78 0.27
C LEU A 114 17.52 -2.23 -1.02
N SER A 115 18.33 -1.17 -0.91
CA SER A 115 19.11 -0.70 -2.06
C SER A 115 20.29 -1.65 -2.25
N ASN A 116 20.46 -2.17 -3.48
CA ASN A 116 21.58 -2.95 -3.98
C ASN A 116 22.84 -2.89 -3.09
N GLN A 117 22.96 -3.87 -2.20
CA GLN A 117 24.27 -4.26 -1.73
C GLN A 117 24.82 -5.20 -2.80
N SER A 118 25.83 -4.72 -3.53
CA SER A 118 26.58 -5.52 -4.50
C SER A 118 26.79 -6.94 -3.96
N VAL A 119 26.23 -7.93 -4.67
CA VAL A 119 26.51 -9.37 -4.59
C VAL A 119 27.22 -9.80 -3.30
N GLY A 120 26.43 -9.95 -2.24
CA GLY A 120 26.79 -10.68 -1.03
C GLY A 120 26.03 -12.00 -1.04
N VAL A 121 26.72 -13.07 -1.43
CA VAL A 121 26.23 -14.45 -1.41
C VAL A 121 25.51 -14.72 -0.09
N SER A 122 24.21 -15.04 -0.15
CA SER A 122 23.52 -15.72 0.95
C SER A 122 24.36 -16.96 1.31
N PRO A 123 24.74 -17.17 2.59
CA PRO A 123 25.33 -18.43 3.02
C PRO A 123 24.24 -19.51 3.05
N SER A 124 23.73 -19.90 1.89
CA SER A 124 22.92 -21.07 1.68
C SER A 124 23.58 -21.89 0.57
N LEU A 125 24.23 -22.98 0.96
CA LEU A 125 24.73 -24.04 0.09
C LEU A 125 23.56 -24.72 -0.62
N SER A 126 22.98 -24.08 -1.63
CA SER A 126 22.13 -24.77 -2.60
C SER A 126 22.20 -24.04 -3.93
N ASP A 127 22.60 -24.77 -4.95
CA ASP A 127 22.80 -24.30 -6.32
C ASP A 127 21.55 -23.61 -6.87
N PHE A 128 21.76 -22.45 -7.47
CA PHE A 128 20.74 -21.65 -8.13
C PHE A 128 20.33 -22.35 -9.43
N VAL A 129 19.05 -22.72 -9.57
CA VAL A 129 18.50 -23.20 -10.84
C VAL A 129 17.90 -21.98 -11.56
N PRO A 130 18.41 -21.59 -12.75
CA PRO A 130 17.85 -20.49 -13.52
C PRO A 130 16.40 -20.77 -13.93
N LEU A 131 15.53 -19.76 -13.79
CA LEU A 131 14.19 -19.78 -14.33
C LEU A 131 14.26 -19.60 -15.85
N GLU A 132 13.83 -20.61 -16.60
CA GLU A 132 13.59 -20.48 -18.04
C GLU A 132 12.35 -19.61 -18.27
N GLU A 133 12.49 -18.61 -19.13
CA GLU A 133 11.39 -17.81 -19.66
C GLU A 133 10.54 -18.69 -20.58
N GLU A 134 9.26 -18.90 -20.24
CA GLU A 134 8.29 -19.48 -21.17
C GLU A 134 7.29 -18.41 -21.64
N GLU A 135 7.18 -18.35 -22.96
CA GLU A 135 6.39 -17.42 -23.77
C GLU A 135 4.86 -17.48 -23.52
N GLU A 136 4.22 -16.35 -23.86
CA GLU A 136 2.77 -16.13 -23.83
C GLU A 136 1.93 -17.25 -24.46
N VAL A 137 0.86 -17.66 -23.76
CA VAL A 137 -0.31 -18.27 -24.40
C VAL A 137 -1.57 -17.46 -24.10
N ARG A 138 -1.93 -16.65 -25.09
CA ARG A 138 -3.19 -15.92 -25.23
C ARG A 138 -4.39 -16.86 -25.20
N SER A 139 -5.23 -16.77 -24.16
CA SER A 139 -6.55 -17.42 -24.16
C SER A 139 -7.68 -16.39 -24.08
N LYS A 140 -8.51 -16.38 -25.13
CA LYS A 140 -9.71 -15.54 -25.25
C LYS A 140 -10.79 -16.06 -24.31
N LYS A 141 -11.24 -15.25 -23.33
CA LYS A 141 -12.54 -15.45 -22.66
C LYS A 141 -13.32 -14.14 -22.55
N LYS A 142 -14.62 -14.31 -22.76
CA LYS A 142 -15.67 -13.34 -23.11
C LYS A 142 -15.82 -12.17 -22.12
N GLU A 143 -16.07 -11.01 -22.72
CA GLU A 143 -16.43 -9.74 -22.09
C GLU A 143 -17.61 -9.89 -21.11
N LYS A 144 -17.39 -9.42 -19.89
CA LYS A 144 -18.43 -8.82 -19.03
C LYS A 144 -17.94 -7.42 -18.71
N GLU A 145 -18.77 -6.40 -18.93
CA GLU A 145 -18.49 -5.00 -18.57
C GLU A 145 -18.12 -4.91 -17.09
N VAL A 146 -16.82 -4.80 -16.81
CA VAL A 146 -16.30 -4.40 -15.51
C VAL A 146 -16.28 -2.87 -15.53
N ARG A 147 -17.14 -2.24 -14.71
CA ARG A 147 -17.06 -0.79 -14.47
C ARG A 147 -15.64 -0.45 -14.02
N ALA A 148 -14.96 0.38 -14.80
CA ALA A 148 -13.60 0.81 -14.58
C ALA A 148 -13.37 1.24 -13.11
N VAL A 149 -12.49 0.52 -12.42
CA VAL A 149 -11.88 0.98 -11.18
C VAL A 149 -10.97 2.13 -11.61
N LYS A 150 -11.45 3.37 -11.46
CA LYS A 150 -10.64 4.56 -11.72
C LYS A 150 -9.45 4.54 -10.78
N ASP A 151 -8.26 4.47 -11.36
CA ASP A 151 -6.99 4.63 -10.65
C ASP A 151 -6.87 6.09 -10.19
N TYR A 152 -6.99 6.30 -8.87
CA TYR A 152 -6.98 7.62 -8.23
C TYR A 152 -5.61 7.99 -7.66
N SER A 153 -4.50 7.34 -8.07
CA SER A 153 -3.19 7.52 -7.41
C SER A 153 -2.75 8.99 -7.36
N TYR A 154 -2.77 9.71 -8.49
CA TYR A 154 -2.35 11.12 -8.56
C TYR A 154 -3.30 12.09 -7.83
N ILE A 155 -4.61 11.81 -7.83
CA ILE A 155 -5.60 12.58 -7.05
C ILE A 155 -5.36 12.40 -5.55
N ASP A 156 -5.04 11.18 -5.13
CA ASP A 156 -4.74 10.87 -3.75
C ASP A 156 -3.42 11.50 -3.28
N GLU A 157 -2.39 11.44 -4.11
CA GLU A 157 -1.09 12.07 -3.84
C GLU A 157 -1.23 13.59 -3.73
N GLY A 158 -1.96 14.22 -4.66
CA GLY A 158 -2.27 15.64 -4.62
C GLY A 158 -3.02 16.06 -3.35
N PHE A 159 -4.00 15.25 -2.92
CA PHE A 159 -4.70 15.47 -1.65
C PHE A 159 -3.75 15.41 -0.45
N GLU A 160 -2.90 14.38 -0.39
CA GLU A 160 -1.96 14.20 0.72
C GLU A 160 -0.95 15.35 0.80
N TYR A 161 -0.48 15.84 -0.36
CA TYR A 161 0.38 17.01 -0.42
C TYR A 161 -0.31 18.25 0.14
N TRP A 162 -1.49 18.63 -0.37
CA TRP A 162 -2.25 19.77 0.15
C TRP A 162 -2.58 19.64 1.64
N TRP A 163 -3.01 18.44 2.07
CA TRP A 163 -3.30 18.14 3.47
C TRP A 163 -2.09 18.36 4.38
N SER A 164 -0.88 18.08 3.87
CA SER A 164 0.38 18.29 4.59
C SER A 164 0.74 19.77 4.76
N GLN A 165 0.26 20.65 3.88
CA GLN A 165 0.52 22.10 3.92
C GLN A 165 -0.49 22.85 4.80
N TYR A 166 -1.70 22.31 4.99
CA TYR A 166 -2.73 22.95 5.82
C TYR A 166 -2.30 23.03 7.31
N PRO A 167 -2.59 24.08 8.09
CA PRO A 167 -2.18 24.13 9.49
C PRO A 167 -2.71 22.96 10.33
N SER A 168 -1.80 22.24 11.02
CA SER A 168 -2.13 21.03 11.81
C SER A 168 -3.31 21.22 12.78
N PRO A 169 -3.42 22.33 13.54
CA PRO A 169 -4.57 22.56 14.44
C PRO A 169 -5.92 22.63 13.74
N ARG A 170 -5.94 22.94 12.43
CA ARG A 170 -7.14 23.13 11.61
C ARG A 170 -7.49 21.93 10.72
N ARG A 171 -6.64 20.90 10.70
CA ARG A 171 -6.93 19.63 10.02
C ARG A 171 -8.01 18.86 10.78
N ARG A 172 -9.14 18.56 10.13
CA ARG A 172 -10.25 17.80 10.71
C ARG A 172 -10.82 16.82 9.69
N ASN A 173 -11.22 15.64 10.19
CA ASN A 173 -11.96 14.63 9.44
C ASN A 173 -11.33 14.28 8.06
N LYS A 174 -10.09 13.76 8.08
CA LYS A 174 -9.32 13.43 6.87
C LYS A 174 -10.10 12.55 5.86
N PRO A 175 -10.82 11.48 6.25
CA PRO A 175 -11.54 10.64 5.29
C PRO A 175 -12.66 11.39 4.56
N ALA A 176 -13.47 12.17 5.27
CA ALA A 176 -14.54 12.96 4.65
C ALA A 176 -13.98 14.06 3.75
N CYS A 177 -12.89 14.71 4.18
CA CYS A 177 -12.18 15.72 3.40
C CYS A 177 -11.64 15.14 2.09
N LYS A 178 -11.02 13.95 2.14
CA LYS A 178 -10.49 13.23 0.98
C LYS A 178 -11.58 12.88 -0.03
N LEU A 179 -12.75 12.43 0.44
CA LEU A 179 -13.89 12.15 -0.43
C LEU A 179 -14.36 13.41 -1.17
N LYS A 180 -14.46 14.55 -0.48
CA LYS A 180 -14.84 15.83 -1.10
C LYS A 180 -13.81 16.30 -2.12
N PHE A 181 -12.52 16.18 -1.81
CA PHE A 181 -11.45 16.51 -2.74
C PHE A 181 -11.53 15.67 -4.02
N ARG A 182 -11.69 14.34 -3.90
CA ARG A 182 -11.87 13.45 -5.06
C ARG A 182 -13.08 13.83 -5.91
N ASN A 183 -14.18 14.25 -5.28
CA ASN A 183 -15.37 14.70 -5.99
C ASN A 183 -15.13 16.01 -6.76
N LYS A 184 -14.28 16.91 -6.25
CA LYS A 184 -13.88 18.15 -6.93
C LYS A 184 -12.96 17.88 -8.12
N CYS A 185 -12.03 16.95 -7.99
CA CYS A 185 -11.11 16.55 -9.06
C CYS A 185 -11.75 15.55 -10.06
N LYS A 186 -13.07 15.35 -10.02
CA LYS A 186 -13.73 14.36 -10.87
C LYS A 186 -13.69 14.80 -12.34
N GLY A 187 -12.89 14.09 -13.13
CA GLY A 187 -12.72 14.38 -14.56
C GLY A 187 -11.54 15.31 -14.88
N PHE A 188 -10.71 15.63 -13.88
CA PHE A 188 -9.45 16.32 -14.11
C PHE A 188 -8.42 15.31 -14.64
N ASP A 189 -7.56 15.78 -15.55
CA ASP A 189 -6.31 15.10 -15.86
C ASP A 189 -5.23 15.39 -14.79
N GLU A 190 -4.07 14.75 -14.92
CA GLU A 190 -2.96 14.89 -13.97
C GLU A 190 -2.51 16.35 -13.80
N LYS A 191 -2.39 17.10 -14.90
CA LYS A 191 -1.95 18.51 -14.88
C LYS A 191 -2.99 19.40 -14.20
N GLN A 192 -4.27 19.18 -14.49
CA GLN A 192 -5.37 19.92 -13.86
C GLN A 192 -5.43 19.66 -12.35
N VAL A 193 -5.14 18.43 -11.90
CA VAL A 193 -5.01 18.12 -10.47
C VAL A 193 -3.82 18.84 -9.86
N GLU A 194 -2.66 18.84 -10.51
CA GLU A 194 -1.47 19.53 -10.04
C GLU A 194 -1.70 21.06 -9.92
N GLU A 195 -2.26 21.69 -10.95
CA GLU A 195 -2.63 23.11 -10.94
C GLU A 195 -3.61 23.44 -9.81
N PHE A 196 -4.62 22.60 -9.62
CA PHE A 196 -5.59 22.77 -8.55
C PHE A 196 -4.94 22.66 -7.17
N VAL A 197 -4.10 21.64 -6.95
CA VAL A 197 -3.38 21.44 -5.69
C VAL A 197 -2.45 22.62 -5.39
N ASN A 198 -1.71 23.10 -6.40
CA ASN A 198 -0.83 24.26 -6.27
C ASN A 198 -1.62 25.53 -5.90
N LYS A 199 -2.78 25.75 -6.53
CA LYS A 199 -3.70 26.84 -6.16
C LYS A 199 -4.13 26.74 -4.69
N LEU A 200 -4.55 25.56 -4.24
CA LEU A 200 -4.97 25.36 -2.85
C LEU A 200 -3.82 25.62 -1.86
N CYS A 201 -2.62 25.16 -2.16
CA CYS A 201 -1.44 25.35 -1.31
C CYS A 201 -1.05 26.82 -1.24
N TYR A 202 -1.07 27.53 -2.37
CA TYR A 202 -0.77 28.96 -2.44
C TYR A 202 -1.76 29.76 -1.58
N ASP A 203 -3.07 29.56 -1.75
CA ASP A 203 -4.10 30.26 -0.99
C ASP A 203 -3.98 30.02 0.52
N VAL A 204 -3.76 28.75 0.93
CA VAL A 204 -3.50 28.41 2.34
C VAL A 204 -2.28 29.17 2.86
N SER A 205 -1.20 29.23 2.09
CA SER A 205 0.03 29.91 2.50
C SER A 205 -0.16 31.41 2.69
N GLU A 206 -0.95 32.07 1.83
CA GLU A 206 -1.26 33.50 1.94
C GLU A 206 -2.18 33.78 3.14
N LYS A 207 -3.23 32.97 3.32
CA LYS A 207 -4.14 33.11 4.47
C LYS A 207 -3.46 32.89 5.81
N VAL A 208 -2.46 32.02 5.88
CA VAL A 208 -1.64 31.84 7.09
C VAL A 208 -0.81 33.09 7.40
N LYS A 209 -0.35 33.84 6.39
CA LYS A 209 0.41 35.09 6.60
C LYS A 209 -0.49 36.26 7.01
N LEU A 210 -1.73 36.28 6.52
CA LEU A 210 -2.67 37.39 6.75
C LEU A 210 -3.39 37.33 8.10
N VAL A 211 -3.45 36.15 8.73
CA VAL A 211 -4.22 35.95 9.95
C VAL A 211 -3.31 35.98 11.19
N ASP A 212 -3.63 36.85 12.16
CA ASP A 212 -2.91 36.99 13.44
C ASP A 212 -2.90 35.70 14.28
N ASP A 213 -3.98 34.91 14.19
CA ASP A 213 -4.12 33.62 14.90
C ASP A 213 -4.82 32.58 14.03
N ILE A 214 -4.11 31.49 13.74
CA ILE A 214 -4.54 30.35 12.92
C ILE A 214 -5.89 29.77 13.37
N LYS A 215 -6.34 29.99 14.62
CA LYS A 215 -7.67 29.56 15.08
C LYS A 215 -8.83 30.15 14.27
N PHE A 216 -8.65 31.32 13.65
CA PHE A 216 -9.65 31.99 12.83
C PHE A 216 -9.70 31.48 11.38
N MET A 217 -8.66 30.77 10.93
CA MET A 217 -8.66 30.12 9.63
C MET A 217 -9.70 29.01 9.59
N GLN A 218 -10.38 28.81 8.46
CA GLN A 218 -11.33 27.71 8.31
C GLN A 218 -10.64 26.35 8.51
N THR A 219 -11.40 25.33 8.94
CA THR A 219 -10.88 23.95 8.97
C THR A 219 -10.91 23.35 7.55
N THR A 220 -10.13 22.29 7.34
CA THR A 220 -9.92 21.66 6.01
C THR A 220 -11.19 21.30 5.26
N GLU A 221 -12.22 20.84 5.97
CA GLU A 221 -13.48 20.41 5.36
C GLU A 221 -14.37 21.59 4.91
N PRO A 222 -14.66 22.61 5.75
CA PRO A 222 -15.31 23.84 5.30
C PRO A 222 -14.57 24.57 4.18
N TYR A 223 -13.23 24.59 4.24
CA TYR A 223 -12.39 25.23 3.23
C TYR A 223 -12.64 24.67 1.82
N LEU A 224 -12.62 23.34 1.66
CA LEU A 224 -12.92 22.70 0.38
C LEU A 224 -14.40 22.82 -0.01
N ASN A 225 -15.30 22.74 0.97
CA ASN A 225 -16.74 22.71 0.71
C ASN A 225 -17.31 24.06 0.28
N LYS A 226 -16.81 25.14 0.89
CA LYS A 226 -17.19 26.52 0.57
C LYS A 226 -16.37 27.11 -0.58
N GLU A 227 -15.44 26.33 -1.11
CA GLU A 227 -14.49 26.79 -2.13
C GLU A 227 -13.74 28.05 -1.70
N ALA A 228 -13.31 28.11 -0.44
CA ALA A 228 -12.71 29.31 0.13
C ALA A 228 -11.43 29.74 -0.61
N TYR A 229 -10.82 28.85 -1.39
CA TYR A 229 -9.70 29.13 -2.30
C TYR A 229 -10.07 29.95 -3.55
N ASN A 230 -11.34 30.32 -3.70
CA ASN A 230 -11.84 31.27 -4.70
C ASN A 230 -12.20 32.63 -4.07
N ASP A 231 -12.14 32.75 -2.74
CA ASP A 231 -12.39 34.02 -2.05
C ASP A 231 -11.15 34.92 -2.23
N GLU A 232 -11.36 36.15 -2.73
CA GLU A 232 -10.35 37.22 -2.87
C GLU A 232 -9.86 37.78 -1.54
#